data_AF-A0AAW0ZY56-F1
#
_entry.id   AF-A0AAW0ZY56-F1
#
_cell.length_a   1.000
_cell.length_b   1.000
_cell.length_c   1.000
_cell.angle_alpha   90.00
_cell.angle_beta   90.00
_cell.angle_gamma   90.00
#
_symmetry.space_group_name_H-M   'P 1'
#
loop_
_entity.id
_entity.type
_entity.pdbx_description
1 polymer ?
#
loop_
_entity_poly.entity_id
_entity_poly.type
_entity_poly.pdbx_seq_one_letter_code
_entity_poly.pdbx_strand_id
1 'polypeptide(L)'
;MAIRIIRGYRTISYDAALTLAGTIPYDMVANADAETYYLARHLRMSGHETSKALIKQLRDLALKRASHSRKAELEASSSAHKRGVKKLLPLWDSWLAKGTLTLSYRITQVLSGHGCFGEYLHRIGAEEHPGCHEYGAALNYPQHTLESCPSFEQQRLTLQHCVGPLILSEALVKTLIGNDLERSAVSLFCDEVLKIKETKEMERKKATLSRKARREIRTRTRRQQRLNNTT
;
A
#
# COMPACT_ATOMS: atom_id res chain seq x y z
N MET A 1 0.88 13.73 -1.78
CA MET A 1 2.20 13.08 -1.60
C MET A 1 2.09 11.57 -1.35
N ALA A 2 1.34 11.14 -0.34
CA ALA A 2 1.22 9.73 0.06
C ALA A 2 0.92 8.72 -1.06
N ILE A 3 -0.06 9.00 -1.92
CA ILE A 3 -0.39 8.14 -3.08
C ILE A 3 0.82 7.91 -3.99
N ARG A 4 1.71 8.90 -4.16
CA ARG A 4 2.92 8.75 -4.97
C ARG A 4 3.98 7.91 -4.26
N ILE A 5 4.14 8.08 -2.94
CA ILE A 5 5.06 7.29 -2.11
C ILE A 5 4.74 5.80 -2.26
N ILE A 6 3.46 5.45 -2.15
CA ILE A 6 3.01 4.07 -2.23
C ILE A 6 2.76 3.60 -3.67
N ARG A 7 2.92 4.46 -4.69
CA ARG A 7 2.56 4.12 -6.08
C ARG A 7 1.10 3.64 -6.19
N GLY A 8 0.20 4.30 -5.48
CA GLY A 8 -1.21 3.92 -5.36
C GLY A 8 -2.12 4.52 -6.42
N TYR A 9 -3.34 4.00 -6.52
CA TYR A 9 -4.40 4.63 -7.30
C TYR A 9 -4.88 5.93 -6.65
N ARG A 10 -5.39 6.86 -7.47
CA ARG A 10 -5.99 8.12 -7.00
C ARG A 10 -7.29 7.91 -6.20
N THR A 11 -7.94 6.77 -6.37
CA THR A 11 -9.16 6.37 -5.67
C THR A 11 -8.90 5.80 -4.27
N ILE A 12 -7.63 5.58 -3.90
CA ILE A 12 -7.29 5.20 -2.53
C ILE A 12 -7.62 6.38 -1.62
N SER A 13 -8.48 6.14 -0.62
CA SER A 13 -8.89 7.19 0.31
C SER A 13 -7.69 7.78 1.06
N TYR A 14 -7.81 9.04 1.49
CA TYR A 14 -6.80 9.76 2.26
C TYR A 14 -6.19 8.94 3.41
N ASP A 15 -7.03 8.39 4.29
CA ASP A 15 -6.57 7.62 5.46
C ASP A 15 -5.78 6.37 5.04
N ALA A 16 -6.32 5.57 4.12
CA ALA A 16 -5.61 4.40 3.62
C ALA A 16 -4.28 4.75 2.94
N ALA A 17 -4.22 5.86 2.20
CA ALA A 17 -3.00 6.30 1.54
C ALA A 17 -1.92 6.71 2.56
N LEU A 18 -2.29 7.46 3.60
CA LEU A 18 -1.36 7.85 4.67
C LEU A 18 -0.90 6.64 5.50
N THR A 19 -1.83 5.76 5.87
CA THR A 19 -1.51 4.54 6.62
C THR A 19 -0.56 3.65 5.83
N LEU A 20 -0.81 3.43 4.54
CA LEU A 20 0.10 2.65 3.69
C LEU A 20 1.46 3.33 3.47
N ALA A 21 1.49 4.67 3.42
CA ALA A 21 2.74 5.41 3.28
C ALA A 21 3.57 5.45 4.56
N GLY A 22 2.99 5.02 5.70
CA GLY A 22 3.64 5.15 7.00
C GLY A 22 3.81 6.61 7.43
N THR A 23 2.90 7.49 7.01
CA THR A 23 3.00 8.93 7.26
C THR A 23 1.87 9.41 8.16
N ILE A 24 2.22 10.19 9.19
CA ILE A 24 1.27 10.93 10.03
C ILE A 24 0.75 12.15 9.23
N PRO A 25 -0.52 12.55 9.37
CA PRO A 25 -1.03 13.80 8.79
C PRO A 25 -0.15 15.02 9.10
N TYR A 26 0.05 15.90 8.12
CA TYR A 26 0.98 17.03 8.25
C TYR A 26 0.59 18.05 9.29
N ASP A 27 -0.70 18.25 9.50
CA ASP A 27 -1.25 19.09 10.56
C ASP A 27 -0.85 18.57 11.94
N MET A 28 -0.92 17.25 12.16
CA MET A 28 -0.45 16.64 13.42
C MET A 28 1.08 16.74 13.58
N VAL A 29 1.83 16.58 12.49
CA VAL A 29 3.29 16.79 12.49
C VAL A 29 3.64 18.26 12.79
N ALA A 30 2.94 19.20 12.17
CA ALA A 30 3.13 20.63 12.40
C ALA A 30 2.77 21.02 13.85
N ASN A 31 1.71 20.44 14.41
CA ASN A 31 1.35 20.64 15.81
C ASN A 31 2.41 20.07 16.75
N ALA A 32 2.96 18.88 16.48
CA ALA A 32 4.07 18.32 17.25
C ALA A 32 5.33 19.21 17.19
N ASP A 33 5.60 19.80 16.02
CA ASP A 33 6.71 20.72 15.81
C ASP A 33 6.51 22.05 16.54
N ALA A 34 5.29 22.58 16.52
CA ALA A 34 4.92 23.78 17.26
C ALA A 34 5.04 23.55 18.77
N GLU A 35 4.54 22.42 19.28
CA GLU A 35 4.68 22.05 20.69
C GLU A 35 6.15 21.98 21.11
N THR A 36 6.97 21.29 20.32
CA THR A 36 8.42 21.19 20.55
C THR A 36 9.06 22.57 20.60
N TYR A 37 8.70 23.46 19.68
CA TYR A 37 9.19 24.83 19.64
C TYR A 37 8.83 25.62 20.90
N TYR A 38 7.56 25.60 21.31
CA TYR A 38 7.10 26.34 22.47
C TYR A 38 7.73 25.83 23.78
N LEU A 39 7.87 24.52 23.94
CA LEU A 39 8.55 23.92 25.10
C LEU A 39 10.03 24.30 25.14
N ALA A 40 10.74 24.18 24.02
CA ALA A 40 12.15 24.57 23.94
C ALA A 40 12.33 26.07 24.19
N ARG A 41 11.43 26.92 23.68
CA ARG A 41 11.42 28.35 23.94
C ARG A 41 11.21 28.64 25.43
N HIS A 42 10.25 27.98 26.07
CA HIS A 42 10.00 28.15 27.50
C HIS A 42 11.21 27.78 28.35
N LEU A 43 11.86 26.64 28.07
CA LEU A 43 13.07 26.20 28.77
C LEU A 43 14.20 27.24 28.68
N ARG A 44 14.44 27.82 27.49
CA ARG A 44 15.44 28.88 27.31
C ARG A 44 15.10 30.13 28.10
N MET A 45 13.83 30.55 28.10
CA MET A 45 13.37 31.72 28.85
C MET A 45 13.53 31.53 30.36
N SER A 46 13.43 30.29 30.85
CA SER A 46 13.66 29.92 32.25
C SER A 46 15.15 29.69 32.58
N GLY A 47 16.08 30.00 31.67
CA GLY A 47 17.53 29.89 31.89
C GLY A 47 18.09 28.47 31.73
N HIS A 48 17.30 27.52 31.22
CA HIS A 48 17.79 26.17 30.94
C HIS A 48 18.46 26.08 29.56
N GLU A 49 19.57 25.36 29.49
CA GLU A 49 20.24 25.05 28.22
C GLU A 49 19.41 24.03 27.41
N THR A 50 19.14 24.35 26.14
CA THR A 50 18.46 23.43 25.22
C THR A 50 19.42 22.87 24.19
N SER A 51 19.98 21.69 24.47
CA SER A 51 20.84 21.00 23.50
C SER A 51 20.04 20.49 22.30
N LYS A 52 20.72 20.28 21.15
CA LYS A 52 20.08 19.66 19.96
C LYS A 52 19.51 18.28 20.27
N ALA A 53 20.18 17.51 21.14
CA ALA A 53 19.73 16.19 21.57
C ALA A 53 18.41 16.27 22.35
N LEU A 54 18.29 17.21 23.29
CA LEU A 54 17.04 17.44 24.03
C LEU A 54 15.90 17.85 23.08
N ILE A 55 16.15 18.77 22.15
CA ILE A 55 15.13 19.20 21.17
C ILE A 55 14.65 18.02 20.32
N LYS A 56 15.58 17.14 19.91
CA LYS A 56 15.23 15.91 19.19
C LYS A 56 14.35 14.99 20.04
N GLN A 57 14.71 14.75 21.31
CA GLN A 57 13.91 13.92 22.22
C GLN A 57 12.50 14.49 22.43
N LEU A 58 12.37 15.81 22.61
CA LEU A 58 11.07 16.48 22.71
C LEU A 58 10.24 16.29 21.44
N ARG A 59 10.85 16.45 20.27
CA ARG A 59 10.20 16.20 18.97
C ARG A 59 9.75 14.75 18.83
N ASP A 60 10.61 13.79 19.17
CA ASP A 60 10.31 12.37 19.09
C ASP A 60 9.13 12.00 20.00
N LEU A 61 9.06 12.58 21.21
CA LEU A 61 7.91 12.41 22.12
C LEU A 61 6.62 13.06 21.59
N ALA A 62 6.70 14.25 21.00
CA ALA A 62 5.56 14.92 20.40
C ALA A 62 5.02 14.15 19.17
N LEU A 63 5.90 13.66 18.31
CA LEU A 63 5.54 12.82 17.16
C LEU A 63 4.97 11.47 17.60
N LYS A 64 5.49 10.86 18.67
CA LYS A 64 4.92 9.63 19.23
C LYS A 64 3.50 9.85 19.74
N ARG A 65 3.22 10.98 20.42
CA ARG A 65 1.86 11.35 20.82
C ARG A 65 0.95 11.57 19.62
N ALA A 66 1.40 12.32 18.61
CA ALA A 66 0.66 12.50 17.36
C ALA A 66 0.33 11.16 16.67
N SER A 67 1.28 10.20 16.66
CA SER A 67 1.08 8.84 16.16
C SER A 67 -0.03 8.10 16.92
N HIS A 68 -0.01 8.14 18.26
CA HIS A 68 -1.03 7.50 19.09
C HIS A 68 -2.41 8.15 18.90
N SER A 69 -2.49 9.48 18.88
CA SER A 69 -3.73 10.19 18.57
C SER A 69 -4.27 9.80 17.20
N ARG A 70 -3.40 9.71 16.19
CA ARG A 70 -3.80 9.31 14.84
C ARG A 70 -4.35 7.89 14.79
N LYS A 71 -3.71 6.95 15.50
CA LYS A 71 -4.18 5.58 15.60
C LYS A 71 -5.59 5.53 16.22
N ALA A 72 -5.81 6.25 17.32
CA ALA A 72 -7.10 6.32 17.99
C ALA A 72 -8.20 6.94 17.09
N GLU A 73 -7.89 8.01 16.34
CA GLU A 73 -8.82 8.58 15.36
C GLU A 73 -9.23 7.57 14.28
N LEU A 74 -8.26 6.80 13.77
CA LEU A 74 -8.53 5.79 12.75
C LEU A 74 -9.42 4.69 13.30
N GLU A 75 -9.14 4.20 14.51
CA GLU A 75 -9.92 3.17 15.22
C GLU A 75 -11.37 3.61 15.50
N ALA A 76 -11.57 4.89 15.84
CA ALA A 76 -12.89 5.45 16.10
C ALA A 76 -13.70 5.79 14.84
N SER A 77 -13.09 5.75 13.66
CA SER A 77 -13.72 6.17 12.40
C SER A 77 -14.15 4.98 11.53
N SER A 78 -15.00 5.25 10.52
CA SER A 78 -15.33 4.26 9.50
C SER A 78 -14.11 3.78 8.70
N SER A 79 -13.00 4.53 8.73
CA SER A 79 -11.75 4.15 8.07
C SER A 79 -11.09 2.90 8.65
N ALA A 80 -11.40 2.51 9.90
CA ALA A 80 -10.97 1.23 10.47
C ALA A 80 -11.38 0.01 9.61
N HIS A 81 -12.48 0.13 8.86
CA HIS A 81 -12.98 -0.94 7.99
C HIS A 81 -12.29 -0.99 6.62
N LYS A 82 -11.56 0.07 6.24
CA LYS A 82 -10.84 0.11 4.96
C LYS A 82 -9.70 -0.90 5.01
N ARG A 83 -9.65 -1.79 4.02
CA ARG A 83 -8.71 -2.91 3.94
C ARG A 83 -7.27 -2.62 4.40
N GLY A 84 -6.64 -1.59 3.83
CA GLY A 84 -5.26 -1.23 4.17
C GLY A 84 -5.12 -0.79 5.63
N VAL A 85 -6.06 0.02 6.11
CA VAL A 85 -6.10 0.50 7.50
C VAL A 85 -6.35 -0.66 8.45
N LYS A 86 -7.40 -1.46 8.20
CA LYS A 86 -7.78 -2.64 9.00
C LYS A 86 -6.60 -3.59 9.23
N LYS A 87 -5.80 -3.84 8.19
CA LYS A 87 -4.65 -4.74 8.25
C LYS A 87 -3.44 -4.15 8.98
N LEU A 88 -3.28 -2.83 8.96
CA LEU A 88 -2.11 -2.14 9.49
C LEU A 88 -2.30 -1.64 10.92
N LEU A 89 -3.54 -1.36 11.35
CA LEU A 89 -3.84 -0.90 12.71
C LEU A 89 -3.26 -1.81 13.81
N PRO A 90 -3.35 -3.16 13.73
CA PRO A 90 -2.75 -4.04 14.73
C PRO A 90 -1.22 -3.96 14.79
N LEU A 91 -0.58 -3.51 13.70
CA LEU A 91 0.88 -3.45 13.53
C LEU A 91 1.37 -1.99 13.42
N TRP A 92 0.56 -1.03 13.87
CA TRP A 92 0.75 0.40 13.64
C TRP A 92 2.15 0.91 14.01
N ASP A 93 2.57 0.65 15.25
CA ASP A 93 3.84 1.15 15.77
C ASP A 93 5.03 0.52 15.02
N SER A 94 4.97 -0.80 14.78
CA SER A 94 6.01 -1.52 14.03
C SER A 94 6.08 -1.07 12.56
N TRP A 95 4.93 -0.76 11.95
CA TRP A 95 4.85 -0.27 10.58
C TRP A 95 5.47 1.13 10.45
N LEU A 96 5.11 2.05 11.34
CA LEU A 96 5.68 3.41 11.35
C LEU A 96 7.17 3.42 11.70
N ALA A 97 7.61 2.54 12.60
CA ALA A 97 9.02 2.45 13.01
C ALA A 97 9.95 2.02 11.86
N LYS A 98 9.43 1.33 10.83
CA LYS A 98 10.22 0.99 9.63
C LYS A 98 10.53 2.18 8.72
N GLY A 99 9.96 3.35 9.01
CA GLY A 99 10.13 4.54 8.17
C GLY A 99 9.51 4.34 6.79
N THR A 100 10.13 4.92 5.76
CA THR A 100 9.62 4.89 4.38
C THR A 100 9.83 3.51 3.76
N LEU A 101 9.06 2.51 4.21
CA LEU A 101 8.98 1.22 3.53
C LEU A 101 8.52 1.48 2.10
N THR A 102 9.42 1.28 1.14
CA THR A 102 9.13 1.57 -0.26
C THR A 102 8.30 0.44 -0.82
N LEU A 103 6.97 0.58 -0.75
CA LEU A 103 6.05 -0.38 -1.32
C LEU A 103 6.17 -0.41 -2.85
N SER A 104 6.28 -1.62 -3.41
CA SER A 104 6.10 -1.80 -4.85
C SER A 104 4.65 -1.48 -5.24
N TYR A 105 4.44 -1.14 -6.52
CA TYR A 105 3.10 -0.87 -7.03
C TYR A 105 2.12 -2.03 -6.74
N ARG A 106 2.57 -3.27 -6.91
CA ARG A 106 1.74 -4.47 -6.70
C ARG A 106 1.49 -4.79 -5.23
N ILE A 107 2.47 -4.58 -4.35
CA ILE A 107 2.22 -4.69 -2.90
C ILE A 107 1.16 -3.67 -2.47
N THR A 108 1.24 -2.43 -2.95
CA THR A 108 0.22 -1.41 -2.65
C THR A 108 -1.16 -1.83 -3.15
N GLN A 109 -1.26 -2.42 -4.34
CA GLN A 109 -2.52 -2.94 -4.88
C GLN A 109 -3.09 -4.06 -4.01
N VAL A 110 -2.26 -4.98 -3.56
CA VAL A 110 -2.64 -6.04 -2.61
C VAL A 110 -3.18 -5.46 -1.30
N LEU A 111 -2.46 -4.52 -0.69
CA LEU A 111 -2.81 -3.95 0.61
C LEU A 111 -4.05 -3.05 0.53
N SER A 112 -4.21 -2.31 -0.58
CA SER A 112 -5.36 -1.43 -0.80
C SER A 112 -6.57 -2.15 -1.41
N GLY A 113 -6.40 -3.34 -1.97
CA GLY A 113 -7.45 -4.05 -2.71
C GLY A 113 -7.85 -3.36 -4.01
N HIS A 114 -6.87 -2.77 -4.70
CA HIS A 114 -7.02 -2.11 -5.99
C HIS A 114 -6.27 -2.88 -7.09
N GLY A 115 -6.43 -2.51 -8.35
CA GLY A 115 -5.70 -3.10 -9.48
C GLY A 115 -6.51 -4.18 -10.21
N CYS A 116 -5.92 -5.34 -10.47
CA CYS A 116 -6.51 -6.39 -11.30
C CYS A 116 -7.41 -7.37 -10.53
N PHE A 117 -8.00 -6.94 -9.41
CA PHE A 117 -8.90 -7.77 -8.60
C PHE A 117 -10.34 -7.57 -9.08
N GLY A 118 -11.03 -8.68 -9.37
CA GLY A 118 -12.39 -8.64 -9.92
C GLY A 118 -13.34 -7.78 -9.10
N GLU A 119 -13.29 -7.85 -7.76
CA GLU A 119 -14.16 -7.02 -6.91
C GLU A 119 -13.91 -5.52 -7.09
N TYR A 120 -12.65 -5.11 -7.20
CA TYR A 120 -12.33 -3.72 -7.47
C TYR A 120 -12.73 -3.29 -8.88
N LEU A 121 -12.44 -4.12 -9.89
CA LEU A 121 -12.80 -3.84 -11.28
C LEU A 121 -14.32 -3.69 -11.45
N HIS A 122 -15.09 -4.55 -10.78
CA HIS A 122 -16.54 -4.44 -10.74
C HIS A 122 -17.02 -3.16 -10.05
N ARG A 123 -16.47 -2.86 -8.87
CA ARG A 123 -16.81 -1.65 -8.09
C ARG A 123 -16.59 -0.35 -8.89
N ILE A 124 -15.61 -0.31 -9.79
CA ILE A 124 -15.35 0.85 -10.66
C ILE A 124 -16.04 0.77 -12.04
N GLY A 125 -16.88 -0.25 -12.27
CA GLY A 125 -17.59 -0.45 -13.54
C GLY A 125 -16.70 -0.89 -14.71
N ALA A 126 -15.49 -1.38 -14.45
CA ALA A 126 -14.58 -1.88 -15.48
C ALA A 126 -14.88 -3.32 -15.89
N GLU A 127 -15.56 -4.09 -15.05
CA GLU A 127 -16.02 -5.46 -15.35
C GLU A 127 -17.45 -5.67 -14.81
N GLU A 128 -18.23 -6.52 -15.48
CA GLU A 128 -19.63 -6.78 -15.10
C GLU A 128 -19.78 -7.61 -13.82
N HIS A 129 -18.76 -8.39 -13.47
CA HIS A 129 -18.81 -9.33 -12.34
C HIS A 129 -17.58 -9.21 -11.44
N PRO A 130 -17.73 -9.35 -10.11
CA PRO A 130 -16.65 -9.22 -9.13
C PRO A 130 -15.75 -10.47 -8.99
N GLY A 131 -15.96 -11.47 -9.83
CA GLY A 131 -15.39 -12.80 -9.70
C GLY A 131 -13.91 -12.94 -10.09
N CYS A 132 -13.35 -14.11 -9.80
CA CYS A 132 -12.01 -14.48 -10.20
C CYS A 132 -12.03 -15.08 -11.59
N HIS A 133 -11.39 -14.44 -12.56
CA HIS A 133 -11.33 -14.96 -13.94
C HIS A 133 -10.45 -16.20 -14.09
N GLU A 134 -9.48 -16.39 -13.20
CA GLU A 134 -8.52 -17.49 -13.34
C GLU A 134 -9.04 -18.84 -12.82
N TYR A 135 -9.99 -18.82 -11.88
CA TYR A 135 -10.56 -20.03 -11.28
C TYR A 135 -12.10 -20.06 -11.29
N GLY A 136 -12.77 -18.93 -11.47
CA GLY A 136 -14.24 -18.85 -11.44
C GLY A 136 -14.84 -18.64 -10.05
N ALA A 137 -14.06 -18.24 -9.05
CA ALA A 137 -14.61 -17.89 -7.74
C ALA A 137 -15.57 -16.68 -7.82
N ALA A 138 -16.65 -16.69 -7.04
CA ALA A 138 -17.68 -15.66 -7.08
C ALA A 138 -17.18 -14.24 -6.71
N LEU A 139 -16.19 -14.14 -5.82
CA LEU A 139 -15.61 -12.88 -5.37
C LEU A 139 -14.08 -12.93 -5.43
N ASN A 140 -13.47 -11.97 -6.12
CA ASN A 140 -12.03 -11.84 -6.20
C ASN A 140 -11.50 -10.63 -5.43
N TYR A 141 -11.18 -10.87 -4.16
CA TYR A 141 -10.35 -9.99 -3.33
C TYR A 141 -8.88 -10.42 -3.38
N PRO A 142 -7.94 -9.55 -2.94
CA PRO A 142 -6.54 -9.93 -2.77
C PRO A 142 -6.32 -11.22 -1.98
N GLN A 143 -7.09 -11.46 -0.90
CA GLN A 143 -6.98 -12.70 -0.11
C GLN A 143 -7.21 -13.93 -0.96
N HIS A 144 -8.27 -13.95 -1.79
CA HIS A 144 -8.52 -15.10 -2.65
C HIS A 144 -7.31 -15.37 -3.53
N THR A 145 -6.82 -14.35 -4.26
CA THR A 145 -5.67 -14.50 -5.14
C THR A 145 -4.42 -15.01 -4.41
N LEU A 146 -4.13 -14.47 -3.23
CA LEU A 146 -2.88 -14.73 -2.53
C LEU A 146 -2.92 -15.95 -1.62
N GLU A 147 -4.10 -16.42 -1.19
CA GLU A 147 -4.24 -17.47 -0.16
C GLU A 147 -4.89 -18.75 -0.68
N SER A 148 -5.84 -18.66 -1.61
CA SER A 148 -6.70 -19.82 -1.94
C SER A 148 -6.96 -20.05 -3.42
N CYS A 149 -6.61 -19.12 -4.31
CA CYS A 149 -6.86 -19.25 -5.73
C CYS A 149 -6.02 -20.40 -6.33
N PRO A 150 -6.61 -21.51 -6.80
CA PRO A 150 -5.84 -22.66 -7.27
C PRO A 150 -4.91 -22.34 -8.44
N SER A 151 -5.27 -21.35 -9.27
CA SER A 151 -4.44 -20.87 -10.38
C SER A 151 -3.07 -20.31 -9.98
N PHE A 152 -2.86 -20.02 -8.69
CA PHE A 152 -1.61 -19.51 -8.13
C PHE A 152 -1.02 -20.42 -7.03
N GLU A 153 -1.42 -21.68 -6.99
CA GLU A 153 -0.96 -22.64 -5.98
C GLU A 153 0.55 -22.85 -6.02
N GLN A 154 1.12 -23.04 -7.21
CA GLN A 154 2.58 -23.24 -7.37
C GLN A 154 3.38 -22.05 -6.85
N GLN A 155 2.98 -20.82 -7.20
CA GLN A 155 3.62 -19.60 -6.69
C GLN A 155 3.52 -19.49 -5.17
N ARG A 156 2.38 -19.89 -4.58
CA ARG A 156 2.21 -19.91 -3.11
C ARG A 156 3.12 -20.94 -2.46
N LEU A 157 3.23 -22.15 -3.01
CA LEU A 157 4.12 -23.19 -2.50
C LEU A 157 5.58 -22.71 -2.52
N THR A 158 6.02 -22.10 -3.62
CA THR A 158 7.36 -21.49 -3.72
C THR A 158 7.58 -20.44 -2.63
N LEU A 159 6.61 -19.54 -2.41
CA LEU A 159 6.70 -18.57 -1.31
C LEU A 159 6.81 -19.28 0.05
N GLN A 160 5.96 -20.27 0.32
CA GLN A 160 5.96 -21.02 1.59
C GLN A 160 7.28 -21.72 1.88
N HIS A 161 8.02 -22.16 0.86
CA HIS A 161 9.38 -22.69 1.05
C HIS A 161 10.38 -21.65 1.57
N CYS A 162 10.18 -20.37 1.25
CA CYS A 162 11.06 -19.28 1.68
C CYS A 162 10.69 -18.71 3.06
N VAL A 163 9.40 -18.63 3.36
CA VAL A 163 8.89 -17.87 4.53
C VAL A 163 8.08 -18.73 5.52
N GLY A 164 7.97 -20.03 5.26
CA GLY A 164 7.17 -20.97 6.04
C GLY A 164 5.67 -20.95 5.70
N PRO A 165 4.86 -21.76 6.41
CA PRO A 165 3.41 -21.79 6.24
C PRO A 165 2.80 -20.44 6.61
N LEU A 166 2.15 -19.75 5.66
CA LEU A 166 1.50 -18.47 5.90
C LEU A 166 -0.02 -18.54 5.76
N ILE A 167 -0.74 -17.90 6.70
CA ILE A 167 -2.05 -17.30 6.44
C ILE A 167 -1.76 -15.90 5.90
N LEU A 168 -1.67 -15.76 4.56
CA LEU A 168 -0.93 -14.66 3.95
C LEU A 168 -1.44 -13.26 4.33
N SER A 169 -2.70 -12.98 4.63
CA SER A 169 -3.12 -11.58 4.74
C SER A 169 -2.59 -10.79 5.93
N GLU A 170 -2.49 -11.41 7.10
CA GLU A 170 -1.91 -10.80 8.31
C GLU A 170 -0.41 -11.11 8.40
N ALA A 171 -0.01 -12.30 7.96
CA ALA A 171 1.38 -12.68 7.86
C ALA A 171 2.14 -11.84 6.83
N LEU A 172 1.52 -11.42 5.72
CA LEU A 172 2.11 -10.55 4.70
C LEU A 172 2.59 -9.24 5.30
N VAL A 173 1.78 -8.57 6.11
CA VAL A 173 2.18 -7.29 6.70
C VAL A 173 3.30 -7.49 7.70
N LYS A 174 3.25 -8.55 8.52
CA LYS A 174 4.33 -8.94 9.43
C LYS A 174 5.63 -9.22 8.67
N THR A 175 5.56 -9.96 7.57
CA THR A 175 6.70 -10.26 6.69
C THR A 175 7.26 -9.01 6.01
N LEU A 176 6.40 -8.08 5.57
CA LEU A 176 6.84 -6.81 5.02
C LEU A 176 7.58 -5.95 6.05
N ILE A 177 7.20 -6.03 7.32
CA ILE A 177 7.91 -5.41 8.46
C ILE A 177 9.12 -6.26 8.90
N GLY A 178 9.18 -7.53 8.49
CA GLY A 178 10.20 -8.49 8.88
C GLY A 178 11.56 -8.26 8.23
N ASN A 179 12.30 -9.35 8.05
CA ASN A 179 13.63 -9.31 7.44
C ASN A 179 13.55 -9.04 5.92
N ASP A 180 14.66 -8.57 5.36
CA ASP A 180 14.70 -8.15 3.96
C ASP A 180 14.57 -9.32 2.97
N LEU A 181 14.98 -10.53 3.35
CA LEU A 181 14.89 -11.73 2.52
C LEU A 181 13.42 -12.15 2.33
N GLU A 182 12.67 -12.30 3.43
CA GLU A 182 11.25 -12.65 3.37
C GLU A 182 10.43 -11.56 2.70
N ARG A 183 10.74 -10.28 2.95
CA ARG A 183 10.12 -9.15 2.24
C ARG A 183 10.36 -9.25 0.74
N SER A 184 11.58 -9.61 0.33
CA SER A 184 11.92 -9.78 -1.09
C SER A 184 11.16 -10.95 -1.71
N ALA A 185 11.07 -12.08 -1.01
CA ALA A 185 10.29 -13.25 -1.45
C ALA A 185 8.80 -12.89 -1.65
N VAL A 186 8.21 -12.19 -0.69
CA VAL A 186 6.83 -11.67 -0.78
C VAL A 186 6.67 -10.71 -1.96
N SER A 187 7.63 -9.81 -2.18
CA SER A 187 7.56 -8.86 -3.28
C SER A 187 7.59 -9.58 -4.62
N LEU A 188 8.49 -10.56 -4.80
CA LEU A 188 8.59 -11.36 -6.01
C LEU A 188 7.30 -12.14 -6.28
N PHE A 189 6.75 -12.79 -5.26
CA PHE A 189 5.47 -13.49 -5.35
C PHE A 189 4.33 -12.55 -5.80
N CYS A 190 4.19 -11.40 -5.13
CA CYS A 190 3.18 -10.41 -5.49
C CYS A 190 3.39 -9.89 -6.92
N ASP A 191 4.65 -9.66 -7.32
CA ASP A 191 4.98 -9.20 -8.66
C ASP A 191 4.61 -10.23 -9.73
N GLU A 192 4.93 -11.50 -9.53
CA GLU A 192 4.62 -12.57 -10.47
C GLU A 192 3.11 -12.76 -10.63
N VAL A 193 2.40 -12.95 -9.52
CA VAL A 193 0.96 -13.24 -9.53
C VAL A 193 0.17 -12.07 -10.13
N LEU A 194 0.44 -10.84 -9.70
CA LEU A 194 -0.30 -9.69 -10.23
C LEU A 194 0.09 -9.37 -11.68
N LYS A 195 1.33 -9.60 -12.13
CA LYS A 195 1.68 -9.47 -13.56
C LYS A 195 0.86 -10.40 -14.44
N ILE A 196 0.67 -11.66 -14.02
CA ILE A 196 -0.15 -12.63 -14.76
C ILE A 196 -1.59 -12.13 -14.87
N LYS A 197 -2.18 -11.69 -13.74
CA LYS A 197 -3.56 -11.18 -13.70
C LYS A 197 -3.73 -9.91 -14.54
N GLU A 198 -2.81 -8.95 -14.42
CA GLU A 198 -2.80 -7.71 -15.20
C GLU A 198 -2.73 -8.00 -16.70
N THR A 199 -1.89 -8.96 -17.11
CA THR A 199 -1.77 -9.33 -18.53
C THR A 199 -3.08 -9.89 -19.08
N LYS A 200 -3.70 -10.81 -18.34
CA LYS A 200 -5.01 -11.39 -18.72
C LYS A 200 -6.12 -10.34 -18.72
N GLU A 201 -6.15 -9.44 -17.75
CA GLU A 201 -7.09 -8.31 -17.72
C GLU A 201 -6.93 -7.43 -18.95
N MET A 202 -5.69 -7.10 -19.33
CA MET A 202 -5.40 -6.29 -20.51
C MET A 202 -5.81 -6.99 -21.81
N GLU A 203 -5.65 -8.31 -21.90
CA GLU A 203 -6.12 -9.12 -23.03
C GLU A 203 -7.65 -9.11 -23.14
N ARG A 204 -8.37 -9.30 -22.03
CA ARG A 204 -9.83 -9.20 -21.98
C ARG A 204 -10.31 -7.81 -22.40
N LYS A 205 -9.72 -6.76 -21.84
CA LYS A 205 -10.02 -5.36 -22.23
C LYS A 205 -9.82 -5.15 -23.74
N LYS A 206 -8.72 -5.64 -24.31
CA LYS A 206 -8.49 -5.57 -25.76
C LYS A 206 -9.55 -6.34 -26.54
N ALA A 207 -9.99 -7.51 -26.07
CA ALA A 207 -11.03 -8.31 -26.72
C ALA A 207 -12.40 -7.62 -26.71
N THR A 208 -12.72 -6.81 -25.70
CA THR A 208 -13.99 -6.07 -25.61
C THR A 208 -13.97 -4.75 -26.39
N LEU A 209 -12.78 -4.16 -26.60
CA LEU A 209 -12.67 -2.89 -27.34
C LEU A 209 -13.06 -3.04 -28.82
N SER A 210 -13.76 -2.03 -29.35
CA SER A 210 -14.08 -1.95 -30.79
C SER A 210 -12.82 -1.89 -31.65
N ARG A 211 -12.90 -2.34 -32.90
CA ARG A 211 -11.78 -2.31 -33.87
C ARG A 211 -11.15 -0.92 -34.00
N LYS A 212 -11.94 0.16 -33.91
CA LYS A 212 -11.46 1.55 -33.96
C LYS A 212 -10.62 1.91 -32.73
N ALA A 213 -11.12 1.61 -31.54
CA ALA A 213 -10.42 1.86 -30.28
C ALA A 213 -9.10 1.07 -30.17
N ARG A 214 -9.06 -0.18 -30.67
CA ARG A 214 -7.81 -0.97 -30.74
C ARG A 214 -6.74 -0.31 -31.61
N ARG A 215 -7.15 0.29 -32.73
CA ARG A 215 -6.24 0.94 -33.70
C ARG A 215 -5.61 2.20 -33.10
N GLU A 216 -6.40 3.00 -32.40
CA GLU A 216 -5.94 4.23 -31.71
C GLU A 216 -5.01 3.95 -30.53
N ILE A 217 -5.26 2.91 -29.73
CA ILE A 217 -4.34 2.53 -28.65
C ILE A 217 -3.00 2.07 -29.23
N ARG A 218 -3.02 1.24 -30.29
CA ARG A 218 -1.79 0.71 -30.91
C ARG A 218 -0.92 1.82 -31.52
N THR A 219 -1.52 2.86 -32.11
CA THR A 219 -0.78 4.02 -32.62
C THR A 219 -0.19 4.84 -31.48
N ARG A 220 -0.91 5.02 -30.38
CA ARG A 220 -0.44 5.74 -29.18
C ARG A 220 0.73 5.03 -28.48
N THR A 221 0.65 3.71 -28.29
CA THR A 221 1.73 2.90 -27.69
C THR A 221 2.99 2.91 -28.56
N ARG A 222 2.85 2.81 -29.89
CA ARG A 222 3.99 2.91 -30.82
C ARG A 222 4.67 4.28 -30.76
N ARG A 223 3.89 5.35 -30.61
CA ARG A 223 4.42 6.72 -30.45
C ARG A 223 5.19 6.87 -29.14
N GLN A 224 4.69 6.29 -28.04
CA GLN A 224 5.37 6.29 -26.74
C GLN A 224 6.68 5.48 -26.75
N GLN A 225 6.68 4.30 -27.38
CA GLN A 225 7.89 3.48 -27.53
C GLN A 225 8.96 4.17 -28.39
N ARG A 226 8.55 4.88 -29.46
CA ARG A 226 9.49 5.67 -30.27
C ARG A 226 10.13 6.80 -29.46
N LEU A 227 9.35 7.51 -28.65
CA LEU A 227 9.85 8.60 -27.80
C LEU A 227 10.85 8.09 -26.76
N ASN A 228 10.60 6.92 -26.16
CA ASN A 228 11.48 6.31 -25.16
C ASN A 228 12.79 5.74 -25.74
N ASN A 229 12.84 5.47 -27.06
CA ASN A 229 14.04 4.95 -27.74
C ASN A 229 14.93 6.05 -28.34
N THR A 230 14.48 7.31 -28.27
CA THR A 230 15.22 8.50 -28.76
C THR A 230 15.86 9.32 -27.63
N THR A 231 15.84 8.81 -26.40
CA THR A 231 16.48 9.35 -25.20
C THR A 231 17.39 8.30 -24.60
#